data_AF-A0A554V8B4-F1
#
_entry.id   AF-A0A554V8B4-F1
#
_cell.length_a   1.000
_cell.length_b   1.000
_cell.length_c   1.000
_cell.angle_alpha   90.00
_cell.angle_beta   90.00
_cell.angle_gamma   90.00
#
_symmetry.space_group_name_H-M   'P 1'
#
loop_
_entity.id
_entity.type
_entity.pdbx_description
1 polymer ?
#
loop_
_entity_poly.entity_id
_entity_poly.type
_entity_poly.pdbx_seq_one_letter_code
_entity_poly.pdbx_strand_id
1 'polypeptide(L)'
;MAPIVTRTRMGLIVALAAAAVVSACGGSNSSNAPAQSQAPMTSAPATSAPTTSHPLAGTRFDGEGIAGAAAQQLQQSVDAGHQPWRLDQASVARAFVRNRFNWQLDSVAFGRPNIAFVTNAAGGSRVELHLTQPAKQGNGGIWVVDYGIWD
;
A
#
# COMPACT_ATOMS: atom_id res chain seq x y z
N MET A 1 -13.83 -31.36 -35.36
CA MET A 1 -13.43 -32.15 -34.17
C MET A 1 -12.52 -31.27 -33.32
N ALA A 2 -12.95 -30.92 -32.12
CA ALA A 2 -12.26 -29.98 -31.22
C ALA A 2 -11.33 -30.73 -30.24
N PRO A 3 -10.16 -30.19 -29.86
CA PRO A 3 -9.37 -30.74 -28.76
C PRO A 3 -9.89 -30.26 -27.40
N ILE A 4 -10.16 -31.24 -26.53
CA ILE A 4 -10.52 -31.09 -25.11
C ILE A 4 -9.27 -30.66 -24.34
N VAL A 5 -9.32 -29.51 -23.67
CA VAL A 5 -8.27 -29.04 -22.75
C VAL A 5 -8.68 -29.35 -21.31
N THR A 6 -8.00 -30.31 -20.69
CA THR A 6 -8.16 -30.72 -19.30
C THR A 6 -7.59 -29.64 -18.37
N ARG A 7 -8.46 -28.89 -17.68
CA ARG A 7 -8.08 -27.99 -16.58
C ARG A 7 -7.88 -28.80 -15.30
N THR A 8 -6.64 -29.06 -14.92
CA THR A 8 -6.30 -29.56 -13.59
C THR A 8 -6.41 -28.41 -12.58
N ARG A 9 -7.51 -28.38 -11.84
CA ARG A 9 -7.63 -27.64 -10.58
C ARG A 9 -7.06 -28.53 -9.48
N MET A 10 -5.99 -28.10 -8.83
CA MET A 10 -5.51 -28.74 -7.62
C MET A 10 -5.65 -27.74 -6.46
N GLY A 11 -6.65 -28.00 -5.63
CA GLY A 11 -6.89 -27.33 -4.35
C GLY A 11 -5.79 -27.67 -3.34
N LEU A 12 -5.47 -26.73 -2.45
CA LEU A 12 -5.96 -26.67 -1.07
C LEU A 12 -5.05 -27.43 -0.09
N ILE A 13 -4.29 -26.69 0.73
CA ILE A 13 -3.97 -27.12 2.10
C ILE A 13 -4.08 -25.91 3.03
N VAL A 14 -5.04 -26.02 3.95
CA VAL A 14 -5.24 -25.20 5.14
C VAL A 14 -4.30 -25.72 6.24
N ALA A 15 -3.65 -24.84 6.99
CA ALA A 15 -3.09 -25.19 8.29
C ALA A 15 -3.22 -24.01 9.27
N LEU A 16 -4.08 -24.21 10.27
CA LEU A 16 -4.16 -23.46 11.52
C LEU A 16 -2.90 -23.70 12.37
N ALA A 17 -2.42 -22.68 13.08
CA ALA A 17 -1.79 -22.85 14.39
C ALA A 17 -1.87 -21.56 15.23
N ALA A 18 -2.54 -21.66 16.37
CA ALA A 18 -2.64 -20.65 17.42
C ALA A 18 -1.57 -20.89 18.50
N ALA A 19 -1.03 -19.83 19.10
CA ALA A 19 -0.38 -19.90 20.42
C ALA A 19 -0.36 -18.50 21.08
N ALA A 20 -1.10 -18.37 22.16
CA ALA A 20 -1.08 -17.23 23.09
C ALA A 20 -0.06 -17.52 24.21
N VAL A 21 0.71 -16.51 24.62
CA VAL A 21 1.51 -16.57 25.85
C VAL A 21 1.26 -15.31 26.69
N VAL A 22 0.53 -15.53 27.78
CA VAL A 22 0.35 -14.60 28.90
C VAL A 22 1.57 -14.75 29.82
N SER A 23 2.30 -13.66 30.04
CA SER A 23 3.28 -13.58 31.13
C SER A 23 2.76 -12.65 32.21
N ALA A 24 2.38 -13.26 33.32
CA ALA A 24 2.04 -12.65 34.59
C ALA A 24 3.17 -12.94 35.60
N CYS A 25 3.70 -11.89 36.23
CA CYS A 25 4.44 -11.84 37.51
C CYS A 25 4.37 -10.35 37.91
N GLY A 26 3.77 -9.89 39.02
CA GLY A 26 3.70 -10.47 40.36
C GLY A 26 4.79 -9.84 41.22
N GLY A 27 4.46 -8.85 42.07
CA GLY A 27 5.42 -8.23 42.99
C GLY A 27 4.89 -7.01 43.75
N SER A 28 4.17 -7.26 44.84
CA SER A 28 3.64 -6.29 45.81
C SER A 28 4.73 -5.71 46.73
N ASN A 29 4.60 -4.46 47.18
CA ASN A 29 4.48 -4.15 48.62
C ASN A 29 4.18 -2.68 48.92
N SER A 30 3.30 -2.53 49.92
CA SER A 30 2.66 -1.36 50.51
C SER A 30 3.60 -0.38 51.20
N SER A 31 3.19 0.89 51.34
CA SER A 31 3.22 1.65 52.60
C SER A 31 2.45 2.98 52.51
N ASN A 32 2.00 3.44 53.67
CA ASN A 32 0.81 4.23 53.98
C ASN A 32 1.02 5.78 54.02
N ALA A 33 -0.04 6.53 53.65
CA ALA A 33 -0.57 7.79 54.22
C ALA A 33 0.26 9.11 54.13
N PRO A 34 -0.31 10.28 54.53
CA PRO A 34 -1.52 10.98 54.06
C PRO A 34 -1.21 12.46 53.67
N ALA A 35 -2.04 13.13 52.86
CA ALA A 35 -2.25 14.59 52.93
C ALA A 35 -3.27 15.11 51.90
N GLN A 36 -4.18 15.95 52.39
CA GLN A 36 -5.04 16.85 51.61
C GLN A 36 -4.20 17.81 50.75
N SER A 37 -4.67 18.10 49.53
CA SER A 37 -4.82 19.48 49.01
C SER A 37 -5.44 19.46 47.61
N GLN A 38 -6.54 20.19 47.45
CA GLN A 38 -7.21 20.44 46.19
C GLN A 38 -6.28 21.23 45.26
N ALA A 39 -5.98 20.69 44.08
CA ALA A 39 -5.35 21.43 43.00
C ALA A 39 -6.44 22.08 42.12
N PRO A 40 -6.25 23.35 41.69
CA PRO A 40 -7.18 24.00 40.79
C PRO A 40 -7.20 23.28 39.44
N MET A 41 -8.40 23.12 38.86
CA MET A 41 -8.58 22.57 37.52
C MET A 41 -7.87 23.48 36.52
N THR A 42 -6.64 23.13 36.18
CA THR A 42 -5.94 23.70 35.04
C THR A 42 -6.50 22.99 33.82
N SER A 43 -7.31 23.69 33.03
CA SER A 43 -7.78 23.20 31.73
C SER A 43 -6.57 22.73 30.93
N ALA A 44 -6.44 21.41 30.74
CA ALA A 44 -5.45 20.87 29.83
C ALA A 44 -5.69 21.50 28.46
N PRO A 45 -4.66 22.02 27.77
CA PRO A 45 -4.82 22.47 26.40
C PRO A 45 -5.37 21.30 25.60
N ALA A 46 -6.45 21.54 24.85
CA ALA A 46 -6.98 20.57 23.91
C ALA A 46 -5.81 20.08 23.06
N THR A 47 -5.51 18.78 23.16
CA THR A 47 -4.58 18.16 22.23
C THR A 47 -5.27 18.25 20.87
N SER A 48 -4.80 19.18 20.02
CA SER A 48 -5.19 19.21 18.62
C SER A 48 -4.91 17.82 18.07
N ALA A 49 -5.97 17.07 17.76
CA ALA A 49 -5.83 15.86 16.98
C ALA A 49 -5.04 16.23 15.72
N PRO A 50 -4.08 15.40 15.27
CA PRO A 50 -3.46 15.64 13.98
C PRO A 50 -4.57 15.58 12.94
N THR A 51 -5.01 16.73 12.43
CA THR A 51 -5.72 16.78 11.18
C THR A 51 -4.71 16.39 10.13
N THR A 52 -4.59 15.10 9.84
CA THR A 52 -3.98 14.62 8.62
C THR A 52 -4.87 15.14 7.50
N SER A 53 -4.60 16.37 7.05
CA SER A 53 -5.34 16.95 5.94
C SER A 53 -4.93 16.17 4.70
N HIS A 54 -5.78 15.24 4.28
CA HIS A 54 -5.62 14.60 2.99
C HIS A 54 -5.78 15.67 1.90
N PRO A 55 -5.02 15.57 0.79
CA PRO A 55 -5.25 16.46 -0.34
C PRO A 55 -6.70 16.39 -0.80
N LEU A 56 -7.21 17.49 -1.35
CA LEU A 56 -8.58 17.51 -1.87
C LEU A 56 -8.72 16.47 -2.99
N ALA A 57 -9.88 15.83 -3.07
CA ALA A 57 -10.23 14.98 -4.20
C ALA A 57 -10.06 15.75 -5.52
N GLY A 58 -9.52 15.09 -6.54
CA GLY A 58 -9.10 15.70 -7.81
C GLY A 58 -7.68 16.27 -7.81
N THR A 59 -6.98 16.34 -6.67
CA THR A 59 -5.60 16.84 -6.65
C THR A 59 -4.67 15.89 -7.41
N ARG A 60 -4.02 16.38 -8.47
CA ARG A 60 -3.06 15.62 -9.27
C ARG A 60 -1.68 15.60 -8.61
N PHE A 61 -0.96 14.49 -8.76
CA PHE A 61 0.46 14.36 -8.41
C PHE A 61 1.24 13.64 -9.52
N ASP A 62 2.52 13.97 -9.64
CA ASP A 62 3.41 13.37 -10.64
C ASP A 62 3.73 11.91 -10.30
N GLY A 63 3.90 11.09 -11.33
CA GLY A 63 4.31 9.70 -11.21
C GLY A 63 5.82 9.53 -11.05
N GLU A 64 6.38 8.50 -11.71
CA GLU A 64 7.81 8.19 -11.69
C GLU A 64 8.61 8.99 -12.74
N GLY A 65 7.95 9.54 -13.77
CA GLY A 65 8.61 10.34 -14.81
C GLY A 65 9.58 9.55 -15.70
N ILE A 66 9.44 8.22 -15.79
CA ILE A 66 10.33 7.36 -16.58
C ILE A 66 9.79 7.24 -18.01
N ALA A 67 10.54 7.77 -18.98
CA ALA A 67 10.18 7.75 -20.40
C ALA A 67 11.43 7.65 -21.31
N GLY A 68 11.20 7.51 -22.62
CA GLY A 68 12.25 7.56 -23.64
C GLY A 68 13.37 6.54 -23.42
N ALA A 69 14.63 6.99 -23.52
CA ALA A 69 15.81 6.12 -23.35
C ALA A 69 15.87 5.47 -21.96
N ALA A 70 15.46 6.18 -20.90
CA ALA A 70 15.43 5.62 -19.55
C ALA A 70 14.43 4.47 -19.42
N ALA A 71 13.27 4.59 -20.07
CA ALA A 71 12.30 3.49 -20.15
C ALA A 71 12.86 2.28 -20.91
N GLN A 72 13.61 2.49 -22.00
CA GLN A 72 14.25 1.41 -22.76
C GLN A 72 15.31 0.68 -21.93
N GLN A 73 16.13 1.42 -21.19
CA GLN A 73 17.13 0.84 -20.28
C GLN A 73 16.46 0.05 -19.15
N LEU A 74 15.37 0.57 -18.59
CA LEU A 74 14.59 -0.13 -17.58
C LEU A 74 13.96 -1.41 -18.15
N GLN A 75 13.43 -1.36 -19.37
CA GLN A 75 12.89 -2.52 -20.06
C GLN A 75 13.96 -3.60 -20.24
N GLN A 76 15.16 -3.25 -20.70
CA GLN A 76 16.28 -4.19 -20.85
C GLN A 76 16.69 -4.82 -19.52
N SER A 77 16.70 -4.04 -18.44
CA SER A 77 16.99 -4.53 -17.10
C SER A 77 15.93 -5.54 -16.64
N VAL A 78 14.64 -5.25 -16.90
CA VAL A 78 13.54 -6.15 -16.56
C VAL A 78 13.55 -7.42 -17.40
N ASP A 79 13.84 -7.31 -18.69
CA ASP A 79 14.00 -8.45 -19.60
C ASP A 79 15.20 -9.33 -19.20
N ALA A 80 16.23 -8.75 -18.58
CA ALA A 80 17.35 -9.48 -17.96
C ALA A 80 17.00 -10.11 -16.58
N GLY A 81 15.75 -9.96 -16.12
CA GLY A 81 15.25 -10.56 -14.89
C GLY A 81 15.33 -9.65 -13.65
N HIS A 82 15.74 -8.40 -13.79
CA HIS A 82 15.73 -7.45 -12.66
C HIS A 82 14.33 -6.89 -12.45
N GLN A 83 13.88 -6.75 -11.19
CA GLN A 83 12.57 -6.15 -10.87
C GLN A 83 11.39 -6.74 -11.71
N PRO A 84 11.21 -8.08 -11.74
CA PRO A 84 10.18 -8.71 -12.58
C PRO A 84 8.76 -8.24 -12.25
N TRP A 85 8.56 -7.69 -11.05
CA TRP A 85 7.32 -7.04 -10.63
C TRP A 85 6.91 -5.85 -11.51
N ARG A 86 7.83 -5.25 -12.28
CA ARG A 86 7.50 -4.16 -13.22
C ARG A 86 6.67 -4.62 -14.42
N LEU A 87 6.58 -5.92 -14.69
CA LEU A 87 5.71 -6.47 -15.73
C LEU A 87 4.26 -6.58 -15.28
N ASP A 88 4.00 -6.48 -13.97
CA ASP A 88 2.67 -6.56 -13.38
C ASP A 88 2.18 -5.18 -12.95
N GLN A 89 1.07 -4.72 -13.55
CA GLN A 89 0.50 -3.40 -13.29
C GLN A 89 0.14 -3.20 -11.80
N ALA A 90 -0.38 -4.24 -11.13
CA ALA A 90 -0.79 -4.15 -9.73
C ALA A 90 0.42 -3.98 -8.80
N SER A 91 1.47 -4.75 -9.05
CA SER A 91 2.73 -4.68 -8.33
C SER A 91 3.38 -3.30 -8.45
N VAL A 92 3.38 -2.70 -9.64
CA VAL A 92 3.88 -1.33 -9.84
C VAL A 92 3.06 -0.31 -9.06
N ALA A 93 1.73 -0.37 -9.14
CA ALA A 93 0.85 0.51 -8.39
C ALA A 93 1.12 0.43 -6.87
N ARG A 94 1.24 -0.79 -6.33
CA ARG A 94 1.55 -1.01 -4.91
C ARG A 94 2.93 -0.50 -4.51
N ALA A 95 3.94 -0.76 -5.33
CA ALA A 95 5.30 -0.29 -5.06
C ALA A 95 5.36 1.24 -5.02
N PHE A 96 4.69 1.90 -5.96
CA PHE A 96 4.64 3.36 -6.05
C PHE A 96 4.06 4.01 -4.79
N VAL A 97 2.85 3.62 -4.38
CA VAL A 97 2.19 4.23 -3.21
C VAL A 97 2.85 3.83 -1.88
N ARG A 98 3.45 2.63 -1.78
CA ARG A 98 4.28 2.25 -0.64
C ARG A 98 5.48 3.17 -0.51
N ASN A 99 6.20 3.40 -1.60
CA ASN A 99 7.40 4.24 -1.58
C ASN A 99 7.07 5.73 -1.39
N ARG A 100 5.99 6.21 -2.01
CA ARG A 100 5.64 7.64 -2.00
C ARG A 100 4.85 8.09 -0.78
N PHE A 101 3.91 7.27 -0.33
CA PHE A 101 2.97 7.64 0.74
C PHE A 101 3.11 6.78 2.00
N ASN A 102 4.03 5.81 1.99
CA ASN A 102 4.25 4.85 3.09
C ASN A 102 2.99 4.03 3.46
N TRP A 103 2.12 3.79 2.48
CA TRP A 103 0.88 3.04 2.68
C TRP A 103 1.13 1.54 2.78
N GLN A 104 0.53 0.89 3.77
CA GLN A 104 0.39 -0.57 3.81
C GLN A 104 -0.94 -0.90 3.12
N LEU A 105 -0.91 -1.73 2.08
CA LEU A 105 -2.02 -1.83 1.12
C LEU A 105 -2.77 -3.14 1.18
N ASP A 106 -4.09 -3.05 1.22
CA ASP A 106 -4.97 -4.21 1.25
C ASP A 106 -5.71 -4.44 -0.09
N SER A 107 -5.92 -3.39 -0.92
CA SER A 107 -6.64 -3.55 -2.19
C SER A 107 -6.14 -2.65 -3.33
N VAL A 108 -5.99 -3.25 -4.52
CA VAL A 108 -5.83 -2.56 -5.81
C VAL A 108 -6.96 -3.03 -6.73
N ALA A 109 -7.71 -2.08 -7.29
CA ALA A 109 -8.79 -2.35 -8.24
C ALA A 109 -8.50 -1.69 -9.59
N PHE A 110 -8.94 -2.30 -10.68
CA PHE A 110 -8.76 -1.75 -12.03
C PHE A 110 -10.11 -1.35 -12.61
N GLY A 111 -10.26 -0.08 -12.98
CA GLY A 111 -11.51 0.42 -13.60
C GLY A 111 -11.44 0.54 -15.11
N ARG A 112 -10.24 0.70 -15.68
CA ARG A 112 -9.97 0.81 -17.13
C ARG A 112 -8.60 0.19 -17.43
N PRO A 113 -8.31 -0.16 -18.69
CA PRO A 113 -6.94 -0.44 -19.08
C PRO A 113 -6.06 0.74 -18.65
N ASN A 114 -4.96 0.43 -17.95
CA ASN A 114 -3.97 1.40 -17.46
C ASN A 114 -4.36 2.25 -16.25
N ILE A 115 -5.54 2.07 -15.66
CA ILE A 115 -5.96 2.83 -14.46
C ILE A 115 -6.09 1.89 -13.27
N ALA A 116 -5.34 2.17 -12.20
CA ALA A 116 -5.40 1.44 -10.94
C ALA A 116 -5.90 2.35 -9.81
N PHE A 117 -6.92 1.91 -9.10
CA PHE A 117 -7.38 2.51 -7.86
C PHE A 117 -6.72 1.82 -6.68
N VAL A 118 -6.10 2.60 -5.81
CA VAL A 118 -5.37 2.09 -4.66
C VAL A 118 -5.94 2.70 -3.40
N THR A 119 -6.35 1.85 -2.46
CA THR A 119 -6.94 2.28 -1.18
C THR A 119 -5.99 1.96 -0.04
N ASN A 120 -5.72 2.95 0.81
CA ASN A 120 -4.95 2.81 2.03
C ASN A 120 -5.77 2.05 3.08
N ALA A 121 -5.22 0.94 3.57
CA ALA A 121 -5.83 0.12 4.62
C ALA A 121 -6.07 0.87 5.92
N ALA A 122 -5.11 1.73 6.31
CA ALA A 122 -5.07 2.33 7.64
C ALA A 122 -5.98 3.56 7.79
N GLY A 123 -6.31 4.23 6.68
CA GLY A 123 -7.01 5.51 6.70
C GLY A 123 -8.09 5.68 5.64
N GLY A 124 -8.35 4.66 4.82
CA GLY A 124 -9.38 4.69 3.77
C GLY A 124 -9.08 5.62 2.59
N SER A 125 -7.96 6.35 2.62
CA SER A 125 -7.57 7.25 1.54
C SER A 125 -7.42 6.51 0.23
N ARG A 126 -7.86 7.12 -0.87
CA ARG A 126 -7.82 6.50 -2.18
C ARG A 126 -7.09 7.39 -3.18
N VAL A 127 -6.37 6.74 -4.09
CA VAL A 127 -5.78 7.39 -5.25
C VAL A 127 -6.10 6.62 -6.50
N GLU A 128 -6.35 7.35 -7.58
CA GLU A 128 -6.36 6.85 -8.94
C GLU A 128 -4.95 7.02 -9.53
N LEU A 129 -4.38 5.94 -10.04
CA LEU A 129 -3.07 5.95 -10.70
C LEU A 129 -3.25 5.67 -12.18
N HIS A 130 -2.64 6.51 -13.01
CA HIS A 130 -2.52 6.32 -14.44
C HIS A 130 -1.16 5.70 -14.73
N LEU A 131 -1.18 4.49 -15.26
CA LEU A 131 0.02 3.76 -15.64
C LEU A 131 0.21 3.80 -17.15
N THR A 132 1.43 3.58 -17.61
CA THR A 132 1.76 3.48 -19.03
C THR A 132 2.85 2.44 -19.25
N GLN A 133 2.98 1.97 -20.48
CA GLN A 133 4.07 1.11 -20.91
C GLN A 133 4.98 1.88 -21.88
N PRO A 134 5.96 2.64 -21.38
CA PRO A 134 6.66 3.63 -22.19
C PRO A 134 7.68 3.05 -23.19
N ALA A 135 8.12 1.80 -23.00
CA ALA A 135 9.15 1.17 -23.83
C ALA A 135 8.60 0.14 -24.83
N LYS A 136 7.68 -0.72 -24.37
CA LYS A 136 7.14 -1.86 -25.10
C LYS A 136 5.72 -2.11 -24.63
N GLN A 137 4.79 -2.34 -25.54
CA GLN A 137 3.39 -2.61 -25.21
C GLN A 137 3.13 -4.11 -24.97
N GLY A 138 2.14 -4.42 -24.15
CA GLY A 138 1.65 -5.78 -23.90
C GLY A 138 2.31 -6.49 -22.72
N ASN A 139 2.14 -7.81 -22.63
CA ASN A 139 2.49 -8.61 -21.43
C ASN A 139 3.99 -8.60 -21.05
N GLY A 140 4.86 -8.23 -21.99
CA GLY A 140 6.30 -8.09 -21.73
C GLY A 140 6.75 -6.65 -21.54
N GLY A 141 5.83 -5.69 -21.48
CA GLY A 141 6.14 -4.27 -21.30
C GLY A 141 6.22 -3.91 -19.83
N ILE A 142 7.23 -3.11 -19.46
CA ILE A 142 7.28 -2.51 -18.13
C ILE A 142 6.13 -1.54 -17.93
N TRP A 143 5.56 -1.54 -16.72
CA TRP A 143 4.61 -0.53 -16.27
C TRP A 143 5.34 0.56 -15.48
N VAL A 144 4.89 1.79 -15.70
CA VAL A 144 5.38 3.00 -15.02
C VAL A 144 4.16 3.84 -14.64
N VAL A 145 4.17 4.45 -13.46
CA VAL A 145 3.15 5.44 -13.10
C VAL A 145 3.48 6.77 -13.79
N ASP A 146 2.58 7.29 -14.62
CA ASP A 146 2.71 8.58 -15.29
C ASP A 146 2.28 9.72 -14.35
N TYR A 147 1.10 9.57 -13.74
CA TYR A 147 0.55 10.46 -12.73
C TYR A 147 -0.49 9.75 -11.86
N GLY A 148 -0.96 10.43 -10.83
CA GLY A 148 -2.18 10.03 -10.13
C GLY A 148 -3.02 11.20 -9.66
N ILE A 149 -4.19 10.88 -9.13
CA ILE A 149 -5.22 11.81 -8.67
C ILE A 149 -5.69 11.31 -7.29
N TRP A 150 -5.86 12.22 -6.34
CA TRP A 150 -6.51 11.94 -5.07
C TRP A 150 -8.02 11.76 -5.26
N ASP A 151 -8.62 10.72 -4.68
CA ASP A 151 -10.05 10.42 -4.73
C ASP A 151 -10.70 10.58 -3.35
#